data_AF-A0A2D5XF97-F1
#
_entry.id   AF-A0A2D5XF97-F1
#
_cell.length_a   1.000
_cell.length_b   1.000
_cell.length_c   1.000
_cell.angle_alpha   90.00
_cell.angle_beta   90.00
_cell.angle_gamma   90.00
#
_symmetry.space_group_name_H-M   'P 1'
#
loop_
_entity.id
_entity.type
_entity.pdbx_description
1 polymer ?
#
loop_
_entity_poly.entity_id
_entity_poly.type
_entity_poly.pdbx_seq_one_letter_code
_entity_poly.pdbx_strand_id
1 'polypeptide(L)' 'MIPKKDLDYIEIYANKLKNNNSFFQQQKILIESQLHGSSSLFKNMFGTEKNFKRNSREYLKKIGLI' A
#
# COMPACT_ATOMS: atom_id res chain seq x y z
N MET A 1 3.93 15.98 24.32
CA MET A 1 2.86 16.88 23.81
C MET A 1 1.55 16.12 23.88
N ILE A 2 0.51 16.70 24.49
CA ILE A 2 -0.84 16.13 24.48
C ILE A 2 -1.56 16.75 23.28
N PRO A 3 -1.83 15.99 22.20
CA PRO A 3 -2.50 16.52 21.02
C PRO A 3 -3.92 17.01 21.36
N LYS A 4 -4.29 18.17 20.82
CA LYS A 4 -5.60 18.81 21.05
C LYS A 4 -6.42 18.98 19.78
N LYS A 5 -5.79 18.86 18.61
CA LYS A 5 -6.40 18.94 17.28
C LYS A 5 -5.93 17.78 16.40
N ASP A 6 -6.72 17.39 15.41
CA ASP A 6 -6.39 16.27 14.50
C ASP A 6 -5.05 16.44 13.79
N LEU A 7 -4.69 17.69 13.43
CA LEU A 7 -3.41 18.00 12.80
C LEU A 7 -2.21 17.76 13.73
N ASP A 8 -2.39 17.87 15.05
CA ASP A 8 -1.32 17.62 16.02
C ASP A 8 -0.90 16.13 16.00
N TYR A 9 -1.85 15.23 15.74
CA TYR A 9 -1.55 13.80 15.59
C TYR A 9 -0.71 13.52 14.35
N ILE A 10 -1.02 14.19 13.23
CA ILE A 10 -0.25 14.08 12.00
C ILE A 10 1.17 14.60 12.22
N GLU A 11 1.31 15.74 12.89
CA GLU A 11 2.62 16.34 13.18
C GLU A 11 3.45 15.48 14.15
N ILE A 12 2.83 14.96 15.22
CA ILE A 12 3.49 14.03 16.16
C ILE A 12 3.92 12.76 15.42
N TYR A 13 3.08 12.22 14.55
CA TYR A 13 3.38 11.03 13.77
C TYR A 13 4.54 11.26 12.80
N ALA A 14 4.52 12.36 12.06
CA ALA A 14 5.59 12.76 11.14
C ALA A 14 6.92 12.98 11.87
N ASN A 15 6.89 13.64 13.04
CA ASN A 15 8.08 13.83 13.87
C ASN A 15 8.62 12.51 14.44
N LYS A 16 7.75 11.58 14.86
CA LYS A 16 8.17 10.25 15.31
C LYS A 16 8.77 9.43 14.16
N LEU A 17 8.22 9.53 12.96
CA LEU A 17 8.76 8.92 11.75
C LEU A 17 10.16 9.44 11.42
N LYS A 18 10.37 10.76 11.50
CA LYS A 18 11.65 11.40 11.19
C LYS A 18 12.75 11.07 12.19
N ASN A 19 12.39 10.97 13.47
CA ASN A 19 13.37 10.89 14.56
C ASN A 19 13.57 9.46 15.11
N ASN A 20 12.71 8.50 14.77
CA ASN A 20 12.82 7.11 15.23
C ASN A 20 12.92 6.14 14.05
N ASN A 21 14.16 5.81 13.68
CA ASN A 21 14.48 4.87 12.60
C ASN A 21 13.86 3.48 12.80
N SER A 22 13.68 3.01 14.04
CA SER A 22 13.09 1.69 14.30
C SER A 22 11.59 1.67 13.98
N PHE A 23 10.87 2.74 14.33
CA PHE A 23 9.45 2.89 13.98
C PHE A 23 9.26 3.01 12.45
N PHE A 24 10.13 3.76 11.79
CA PHE A 24 10.16 3.82 10.32
C PHE A 24 10.42 2.45 9.69
N GLN A 25 11.34 1.66 10.23
CA GLN A 25 11.63 0.30 9.74
C GLN A 25 10.40 -0.62 9.82
N GLN A 26 9.68 -0.62 10.94
CA GLN A 26 8.49 -1.46 11.09
C GLN A 26 7.39 -1.08 10.08
N GLN A 27 7.16 0.23 9.88
CA GLN A 27 6.19 0.69 8.88
C GLN A 27 6.63 0.37 7.47
N LYS A 28 7.92 0.54 7.16
CA LYS A 28 8.50 0.18 5.88
C LYS A 28 8.29 -1.32 5.60
N ILE A 29 8.56 -2.19 6.56
CA ILE A 29 8.34 -3.64 6.45
C ILE A 29 6.86 -3.95 6.17
N LEU A 30 5.93 -3.27 6.86
CA LEU A 30 4.50 -3.46 6.65
C LEU A 30 4.09 -3.05 5.23
N ILE A 31 4.53 -1.88 4.77
CA ILE A 31 4.26 -1.37 3.41
C ILE A 31 4.86 -2.31 2.35
N GLU A 32 6.11 -2.75 2.55
CA GLU A 32 6.79 -3.68 1.64
C GLU A 32 6.08 -5.03 1.59
N SER A 33 5.63 -5.54 2.73
CA SER A 33 4.83 -6.76 2.82
C SER A 33 3.50 -6.64 2.06
N GLN A 34 2.81 -5.50 2.21
CA GLN A 34 1.56 -5.22 1.49
C GLN A 34 1.79 -5.11 -0.03
N LEU A 35 2.85 -4.42 -0.45
CA LEU A 35 3.23 -4.31 -1.86
C LEU A 35 3.57 -5.67 -2.45
N HIS A 36 4.35 -6.49 -1.72
CA HIS A 36 4.73 -7.83 -2.16
C HIS A 36 3.52 -8.76 -2.26
N GLY A 37 2.67 -8.77 -1.22
CA GLY A 37 1.44 -9.56 -1.20
C GLY A 37 0.48 -9.17 -2.31
N SER A 38 0.27 -7.87 -2.52
CA SER A 38 -0.57 -7.36 -3.62
C SER A 38 0.01 -7.72 -4.99
N SER A 39 1.32 -7.56 -5.18
CA SER A 39 1.98 -7.93 -6.44
C SER A 39 1.83 -9.42 -6.74
N SER A 40 2.00 -10.28 -5.74
CA SER A 40 1.82 -11.73 -5.87
C SER A 40 0.38 -12.09 -6.22
N LEU A 41 -0.59 -11.54 -5.49
CA LEU A 41 -2.01 -11.75 -5.75
C LEU A 41 -2.38 -11.35 -7.19
N PHE A 42 -2.01 -10.15 -7.62
CA PHE A 42 -2.34 -9.68 -8.96
C PHE A 42 -1.60 -10.45 -10.07
N LYS A 43 -0.37 -10.92 -9.84
CA LYS A 43 0.33 -11.82 -10.76
C LYS A 43 -0.38 -13.17 -10.89
N ASN A 44 -0.90 -13.72 -9.79
CA ASN A 44 -1.66 -14.97 -9.82
C ASN A 44 -3.02 -14.79 -10.53
N MET A 45 -3.67 -13.64 -10.35
CA MET A 45 -4.96 -13.34 -10.98
C MET A 45 -4.84 -13.01 -12.47
N PHE A 46 -3.85 -12.19 -12.84
CA PHE A 46 -3.77 -11.59 -14.18
C PHE A 46 -2.55 -12.03 -14.98
N GLY A 47 -1.63 -12.81 -14.40
CA GLY A 47 -0.40 -13.24 -15.04
C GLY A 47 0.71 -12.18 -14.97
N THR A 48 1.80 -12.42 -15.71
CA THR A 48 2.94 -11.49 -15.83
C THR A 48 2.66 -10.38 -16.86
N GLU A 49 3.54 -9.38 -16.94
CA GLU A 49 3.35 -8.13 -17.70
C GLU A 49 2.70 -8.28 -19.09
N LYS A 50 3.08 -9.30 -19.85
CA LYS A 50 2.54 -9.56 -21.19
C LYS A 50 1.03 -9.81 -21.19
N ASN A 51 0.51 -10.50 -20.18
CA ASN A 51 -0.91 -10.90 -20.09
C ASN A 51 -1.69 -10.06 -19.08
N PHE A 52 -1.01 -9.38 -18.16
CA PHE A 52 -1.61 -8.63 -17.06
C PHE A 52 -2.71 -7.68 -17.55
N LYS A 53 -2.38 -6.77 -18.46
CA LYS A 53 -3.33 -5.76 -18.97
C LYS A 53 -4.56 -6.39 -19.61
N ARG A 54 -4.39 -7.44 -20.41
CA ARG A 54 -5.49 -8.13 -21.09
C ARG A 54 -6.43 -8.78 -20.06
N ASN A 55 -5.87 -9.57 -19.15
CA ASN A 55 -6.63 -10.31 -18.15
C ASN A 55 -7.29 -9.37 -17.13
N SER A 56 -6.60 -8.29 -16.71
CA SER A 56 -7.21 -7.25 -15.89
C SER A 56 -8.40 -6.59 -16.59
N ARG A 57 -8.27 -6.30 -17.89
CA ARG A 57 -9.37 -5.68 -18.67
C ARG A 57 -10.56 -6.62 -18.82
N GLU A 58 -10.33 -7.90 -19.07
CA GLU A 58 -11.38 -8.93 -19.09
C GLU A 58 -12.08 -9.05 -17.74
N TYR A 59 -11.32 -9.03 -16.65
CA TYR A 59 -11.86 -9.02 -15.29
C TYR A 59 -12.73 -7.80 -15.02
N LEU A 60 -12.23 -6.59 -15.33
CA LEU A 60 -12.97 -5.34 -15.11
C LEU A 60 -14.28 -5.29 -15.91
N LYS A 61 -14.30 -5.80 -17.15
CA LYS A 61 -15.53 -5.97 -17.93
C LYS A 61 -16.52 -6.92 -17.26
N LYS A 62 -16.03 -8.06 -16.74
CA LYS A 62 -16.87 -9.06 -16.07
C LYS A 62 -17.56 -8.52 -14.82
N ILE A 63 -16.91 -7.60 -14.10
CA ILE A 63 -17.47 -6.97 -12.88
C ILE A 63 -18.16 -5.63 -13.15
N GLY A 64 -18.26 -5.19 -14.41
CA GLY A 64 -18.99 -3.98 -14.79
C GLY A 64 -18.32 -2.67 -14.38
N LEU A 65 -17.00 -2.66 -14.18
CA LEU A 65 -16.25 -1.43 -13.89
C LEU A 65 -15.79 -0.69 -15.16
N ILE A 66 -15.78 -1.38 -16.30
CA ILE A 66 -15.53 -0.84 -17.64
C ILE A 66 -16.35 -1.56 -18.71
#